data_AF-A0AAE0DD22-F1
#
_entry.id   AF-A0AAE0DD22-F1
#
_cell.length_a   1.000
_cell.length_b   1.000
_cell.length_c   1.000
_cell.angle_alpha   90.00
_cell.angle_beta   90.00
_cell.angle_gamma   90.00
#
_symmetry.space_group_name_H-M   'P 1'
#
loop_
_entity.id
_entity.type
_entity.pdbx_description
1 polymer ?
#
loop_
_entity_poly.entity_id
_entity_poly.type
_entity_poly.pdbx_seq_one_letter_code
_entity_poly.pdbx_strand_id
1 'polypeptide(L)'
;MSKDSRWMLQTGKYGDFRLVQDERMIRVHRSILVQHSGYFAKLFKNGIPSRKDANKLRLEIPEEFDLDLVYILKDCLYRGETDWRFPKDDIYKNVQLWILAQWLNIEYAMHTIELNLLEKLSTMKQKYRAAKPWILELVFDHRKCGNSTVGVMFAEAAVAVRYTTGKADHIRCLDELRNIFPALRRSMDEWEVQYREQRDQMLGSGGYGWCDEAVIALQPLRRHMIENHLGIAAEEDVFVTKGMGNSVPLL
;
A
#
# COMPACT_ATOMS: atom_id res chain seq x y z
N MET A 1 29.03 3.43 -12.29
CA MET A 1 28.62 3.09 -13.67
C MET A 1 27.10 3.06 -13.70
N SER A 2 26.43 4.17 -14.02
CA SER A 2 24.99 4.21 -14.25
C SER A 2 24.78 4.28 -15.76
N LYS A 3 24.29 3.19 -16.35
CA LYS A 3 23.76 3.16 -17.72
C LYS A 3 22.48 2.36 -17.64
N ASP A 4 21.37 3.08 -17.72
CA ASP A 4 20.00 2.59 -17.84
C ASP A 4 19.93 1.16 -18.40
N SER A 5 19.50 0.21 -17.56
CA SER A 5 19.42 -1.22 -17.92
C SER A 5 18.15 -1.54 -18.72
N ARG A 6 17.30 -0.55 -19.02
CA ARG A 6 16.03 -0.71 -19.73
C ARG A 6 16.19 -1.18 -21.18
N TRP A 7 17.35 -1.00 -21.81
CA TRP A 7 17.61 -1.63 -23.12
C TRP A 7 17.62 -3.17 -23.03
N MET A 8 18.06 -3.75 -21.89
CA MET A 8 17.99 -5.20 -21.65
C MET A 8 16.56 -5.67 -21.44
N LEU A 9 15.72 -4.81 -20.84
CA LEU A 9 14.28 -5.04 -20.73
C LEU A 9 13.62 -5.09 -22.10
N GLN A 10 13.90 -4.11 -22.96
CA GLN A 10 13.30 -3.97 -24.29
C GLN A 10 13.74 -5.07 -25.27
N THR A 11 15.03 -5.40 -25.27
CA THR A 11 15.57 -6.38 -26.22
C THR A 11 15.47 -7.82 -25.73
N GLY A 12 15.31 -8.04 -24.42
CA GLY A 12 15.33 -9.37 -23.81
C GLY A 12 16.65 -10.13 -23.99
N LYS A 13 17.68 -9.49 -24.55
CA LYS A 13 19.00 -10.08 -24.78
C LYS A 13 19.65 -10.38 -23.44
N TYR A 14 20.37 -11.50 -23.36
CA TYR A 14 21.09 -11.99 -22.17
C TYR A 14 20.23 -12.38 -20.96
N GLY A 15 18.89 -12.41 -21.10
CA GLY A 15 18.01 -12.93 -20.07
C GLY A 15 18.32 -14.41 -19.78
N ASP A 16 18.75 -14.68 -18.54
CA ASP A 16 19.22 -15.98 -18.08
C ASP A 16 18.24 -16.66 -17.10
N PHE A 17 17.06 -16.07 -16.92
CA PHE A 17 15.97 -16.60 -16.11
C PHE A 17 14.61 -16.24 -16.69
N ARG A 18 13.58 -17.00 -16.31
CA ARG A 18 12.23 -16.88 -16.87
C ARG A 18 11.20 -16.75 -15.75
N LEU A 19 10.29 -15.79 -15.87
CA LEU A 19 9.04 -15.80 -15.11
C LEU A 19 7.98 -16.36 -16.04
N VAL A 20 7.25 -17.38 -15.60
CA VAL A 20 6.32 -18.14 -16.44
C VAL A 20 4.96 -18.18 -15.78
N GLN A 21 3.91 -17.97 -16.57
CA GLN A 21 2.53 -18.21 -16.17
C GLN A 21 1.85 -18.82 -17.39
N ASP A 22 1.37 -20.05 -17.26
CA ASP A 22 0.88 -20.88 -18.37
C ASP A 22 1.89 -20.93 -19.53
N GLU A 23 1.45 -20.55 -20.73
CA GLU A 23 2.27 -20.47 -21.95
C GLU A 23 3.01 -19.13 -22.08
N ARG A 24 2.69 -18.13 -21.23
CA ARG A 24 3.31 -16.80 -21.29
C ARG A 24 4.62 -16.83 -20.51
N MET A 25 5.64 -16.20 -21.09
CA MET A 25 6.97 -16.14 -20.48
C MET A 25 7.62 -14.76 -20.56
N ILE A 26 8.25 -14.36 -19.47
CA ILE A 26 9.02 -13.13 -19.36
C ILE A 26 10.48 -13.49 -19.13
N ARG A 27 11.36 -13.10 -20.06
CA ARG A 27 12.81 -13.21 -19.86
C ARG A 27 13.32 -12.06 -18.98
N VAL A 28 14.12 -12.41 -17.98
CA VAL A 28 14.67 -11.54 -16.94
C VAL A 28 16.13 -11.92 -16.66
N HIS A 29 16.84 -11.05 -15.94
CA HIS A 29 18.25 -11.21 -15.60
C HIS A 29 18.38 -11.44 -14.10
N ARG A 30 19.01 -12.55 -13.70
CA ARG A 30 19.16 -12.90 -12.29
C ARG A 30 19.89 -11.84 -11.49
N SER A 31 20.95 -11.26 -12.06
CA SER A 31 21.72 -10.20 -11.40
C SER A 31 20.83 -9.02 -10.97
N ILE A 32 19.91 -8.59 -11.84
CA ILE A 32 18.98 -7.49 -11.56
C ILE A 32 17.93 -7.93 -10.53
N LEU A 33 17.39 -9.15 -10.67
CA LEU A 33 16.44 -9.67 -9.70
C LEU A 33 17.04 -9.75 -8.29
N VAL A 34 18.24 -10.33 -8.14
CA VAL A 34 18.94 -10.44 -6.85
C VAL A 34 19.19 -9.08 -6.22
N GLN A 35 19.57 -8.09 -7.03
CA GLN A 35 19.89 -6.76 -6.55
C GLN A 35 18.67 -6.03 -5.95
N HIS A 36 17.47 -6.30 -6.45
CA HIS A 36 16.27 -5.52 -6.12
C HIS A 36 15.17 -6.31 -5.39
N SER A 37 15.31 -7.62 -5.23
CA SER A 37 14.31 -8.49 -4.60
C SER A 37 14.96 -9.42 -3.57
N GLY A 38 14.51 -9.30 -2.32
CA GLY A 38 14.93 -10.20 -1.25
C GLY A 38 14.46 -11.64 -1.47
N TYR A 39 13.35 -11.84 -2.18
CA TYR A 39 12.88 -13.16 -2.58
C TYR A 39 13.89 -13.82 -3.52
N PHE A 40 14.28 -13.14 -4.60
CA PHE A 40 15.23 -13.66 -5.57
C PHE A 40 16.63 -13.81 -4.97
N ALA A 41 17.06 -12.87 -4.12
CA ALA A 41 18.33 -13.02 -3.40
C ALA A 41 18.37 -14.32 -2.57
N LYS A 42 17.28 -14.65 -1.85
CA LYS A 42 17.16 -15.92 -1.11
C LYS A 42 17.08 -17.12 -2.05
N LEU A 43 16.27 -17.02 -3.12
CA LEU A 43 16.10 -18.09 -4.11
C LEU A 43 17.44 -18.51 -4.73
N PHE A 44 18.29 -17.54 -5.07
CA PHE A 44 19.57 -17.80 -5.74
C PHE A 44 20.74 -18.05 -4.77
N LYS A 45 20.63 -17.70 -3.49
CA LYS A 45 21.68 -17.93 -2.47
C LYS A 45 21.95 -19.42 -2.22
N ASN A 46 20.94 -20.28 -2.33
CA ASN A 46 21.06 -21.72 -2.06
C ASN A 46 21.63 -22.54 -3.24
N GLY A 47 22.31 -21.86 -4.16
CA GLY A 47 22.98 -22.47 -5.30
C GLY A 47 22.30 -22.15 -6.61
N ILE A 48 23.12 -21.78 -7.60
CA ILE A 48 22.73 -21.68 -8.99
C ILE A 48 22.66 -23.10 -9.53
N PRO A 49 21.48 -23.61 -9.92
CA PRO A 49 21.42 -24.89 -10.59
C PRO A 49 22.24 -24.78 -11.88
N SER A 50 23.09 -25.79 -12.13
CA SER A 50 23.79 -25.92 -13.40
C SER A 50 22.80 -25.75 -14.55
N ARG A 51 23.22 -25.12 -15.66
CA ARG A 51 22.41 -24.92 -16.89
C ARG A 51 21.73 -26.20 -17.42
N LYS A 52 22.16 -27.37 -16.94
CA LYS A 52 21.59 -28.69 -17.27
C LYS A 52 20.20 -28.95 -16.69
N ASP A 53 19.77 -28.22 -15.66
CA ASP A 53 18.43 -28.34 -15.09
C ASP A 53 17.48 -27.26 -15.66
N ALA A 54 16.97 -27.48 -16.87
CA ALA A 54 16.08 -26.53 -17.56
C ALA A 54 14.82 -26.15 -16.73
N ASN A 55 14.33 -27.07 -15.90
CA ASN A 55 13.18 -26.82 -15.01
C ASN A 55 13.50 -25.84 -13.86
N LYS A 56 14.77 -25.57 -13.56
CA LYS A 56 15.18 -24.69 -12.45
C LYS A 56 15.58 -23.28 -12.90
N LEU A 57 15.48 -22.96 -14.20
CA LEU A 57 15.73 -21.63 -14.76
C LEU A 57 14.43 -20.81 -14.96
N ARG A 58 13.38 -21.18 -14.22
CA ARG A 58 12.10 -20.48 -14.24
C ARG A 58 11.52 -20.33 -12.84
N LEU A 59 10.74 -19.28 -12.65
CA LEU A 59 9.78 -19.15 -11.55
C LEU A 59 8.37 -19.19 -12.15
N GLU A 60 7.54 -20.09 -11.64
CA GLU A 60 6.11 -20.09 -11.95
C GLU A 60 5.43 -19.00 -11.13
N ILE A 61 4.79 -18.06 -11.81
CA ILE A 61 4.01 -16.99 -11.20
C ILE A 61 2.63 -17.56 -10.87
N PRO A 62 2.18 -17.48 -9.61
CA PRO A 62 0.85 -17.92 -9.22
C PRO A 62 -0.26 -17.28 -10.08
N GLU A 63 -1.30 -18.05 -10.39
CA GLU A 63 -2.42 -17.63 -11.27
C GLU A 63 -3.18 -16.41 -10.73
N GLU A 64 -3.19 -16.20 -9.42
CA GLU A 64 -3.82 -15.04 -8.79
C GLU A 64 -3.15 -13.70 -9.13
N PHE A 65 -1.92 -13.73 -9.66
CA PHE A 65 -1.21 -12.52 -10.09
C PHE A 65 -1.35 -12.29 -11.59
N ASP A 66 -1.82 -11.10 -11.96
CA ASP A 66 -1.84 -10.67 -13.35
C ASP A 66 -0.41 -10.48 -13.88
N LEU A 67 -0.06 -11.19 -14.96
CA LEU A 67 1.25 -11.08 -15.60
C LEU A 67 1.57 -9.66 -16.06
N ASP A 68 0.57 -8.85 -16.40
CA ASP A 68 0.79 -7.47 -16.80
C ASP A 68 1.30 -6.62 -15.61
N LEU A 69 0.88 -6.94 -14.38
CA LEU A 69 1.47 -6.35 -13.16
C LEU A 69 2.91 -6.81 -12.94
N VAL A 70 3.23 -8.06 -13.30
CA VAL A 70 4.62 -8.55 -13.29
C VAL A 70 5.48 -7.78 -14.29
N TYR A 71 4.96 -7.44 -15.47
CA TYR A 71 5.65 -6.57 -16.42
C TYR A 71 5.89 -5.16 -15.87
N ILE A 72 4.88 -4.58 -15.20
CA ILE A 72 5.01 -3.26 -14.57
C ILE A 72 6.08 -3.30 -13.46
N LEU A 73 6.08 -4.35 -12.63
CA LEU A 73 7.06 -4.48 -11.56
C LEU A 73 8.46 -4.75 -12.13
N LYS A 74 8.56 -5.52 -13.22
CA LYS A 74 9.82 -5.69 -13.95
C LYS A 74 10.36 -4.35 -14.44
N ASP A 75 9.52 -3.47 -14.99
CA ASP A 75 9.96 -2.11 -15.37
C ASP A 75 10.58 -1.36 -14.18
N CYS A 76 10.00 -1.49 -12.97
CA CYS A 76 10.56 -0.92 -11.74
C CYS A 76 12.01 -1.38 -11.48
N LEU A 77 12.31 -2.66 -11.70
CA LEU A 77 13.64 -3.23 -11.41
C LEU A 77 14.70 -2.79 -12.43
N TYR A 78 14.29 -2.38 -13.64
CA TYR A 78 15.18 -2.05 -14.75
C TYR A 78 15.28 -0.55 -15.03
N ARG A 79 14.54 0.29 -14.30
CA ARG A 79 14.36 1.71 -14.64
C ARG A 79 15.63 2.57 -14.53
N GLY A 80 16.65 2.15 -13.78
CA GLY A 80 17.81 2.98 -13.49
C GLY A 80 17.40 4.32 -12.84
N GLU A 81 17.69 5.43 -13.53
CA GLU A 81 17.34 6.81 -13.12
C GLU A 81 15.97 7.26 -13.64
N THR A 82 15.29 6.46 -14.46
CA THR A 82 14.01 6.84 -15.05
C THR A 82 12.83 6.58 -14.10
N ASP A 83 11.79 7.41 -14.21
CA ASP A 83 10.56 7.23 -13.44
C ASP A 83 9.88 5.90 -13.75
N TRP A 84 9.39 5.25 -12.70
CA TRP A 84 8.62 4.02 -12.80
C TRP A 84 7.20 4.32 -13.31
N ARG A 85 6.81 3.64 -14.39
CA ARG A 85 5.48 3.76 -14.97
C ARG A 85 4.57 2.67 -14.42
N PHE A 86 3.60 3.05 -13.60
CA PHE A 86 2.59 2.17 -13.05
C PHE A 86 1.24 2.90 -13.02
N PRO A 87 0.09 2.20 -12.87
CA PRO A 87 -1.23 2.80 -13.03
C PRO A 87 -1.61 3.64 -11.82
N LYS A 88 -1.03 4.84 -11.69
CA LYS A 88 -1.17 5.73 -10.52
C LYS A 88 -2.62 6.02 -10.11
N ASP A 89 -3.53 6.04 -11.07
CA ASP A 89 -4.95 6.36 -10.85
C ASP A 89 -5.84 5.16 -10.49
N ASP A 90 -5.36 3.94 -10.66
CA ASP A 90 -6.13 2.71 -10.46
C ASP A 90 -5.82 2.12 -9.08
N ILE A 91 -6.65 2.48 -8.09
CA ILE A 91 -6.49 2.04 -6.69
C ILE A 91 -6.39 0.51 -6.59
N TYR A 92 -7.21 -0.23 -7.36
CA TYR A 92 -7.23 -1.69 -7.30
C TYR A 92 -5.91 -2.27 -7.80
N LYS A 93 -5.44 -1.82 -8.97
CA LYS A 93 -4.14 -2.26 -9.50
C LYS A 93 -2.97 -1.86 -8.60
N ASN A 94 -3.04 -0.72 -7.92
CA ASN A 94 -2.03 -0.34 -6.93
C ASN A 94 -1.95 -1.35 -5.79
N VAL A 95 -3.09 -1.76 -5.22
CA VAL A 95 -3.12 -2.76 -4.16
C VAL A 95 -2.60 -4.11 -4.65
N GLN A 96 -3.04 -4.59 -5.81
CA GLN A 96 -2.53 -5.85 -6.39
C GLN A 96 -1.02 -5.79 -6.64
N LEU A 97 -0.52 -4.67 -7.16
CA LEU A 97 0.90 -4.46 -7.41
C LEU A 97 1.70 -4.39 -6.10
N TRP A 98 1.13 -3.83 -5.03
CA TRP A 98 1.73 -3.83 -3.70
C TRP A 98 1.83 -5.25 -3.15
N ILE A 99 0.78 -6.06 -3.26
CA ILE A 99 0.77 -7.47 -2.83
C ILE A 99 1.82 -8.27 -3.62
N LEU A 100 1.90 -8.07 -4.93
CA LEU A 100 2.91 -8.70 -5.78
C LEU A 100 4.34 -8.28 -5.38
N ALA A 101 4.56 -6.99 -5.13
CA ALA A 101 5.85 -6.47 -4.64
C ALA A 101 6.21 -7.04 -3.27
N GLN A 102 5.23 -7.21 -2.38
CA GLN A 102 5.40 -7.85 -1.09
C GLN A 102 5.80 -9.32 -1.27
N TRP A 103 5.10 -10.09 -2.11
CA TRP A 103 5.43 -11.50 -2.38
C TRP A 103 6.87 -11.66 -2.86
N LEU A 104 7.31 -10.80 -3.78
CA LEU A 104 8.69 -10.77 -4.29
C LEU A 104 9.67 -10.02 -3.38
N ASN A 105 9.23 -9.49 -2.25
CA ASN A 105 10.04 -8.71 -1.31
C ASN A 105 10.84 -7.58 -1.99
N ILE A 106 10.14 -6.72 -2.74
CA ILE A 106 10.68 -5.53 -3.41
C ILE A 106 10.22 -4.29 -2.63
N GLU A 107 10.95 -3.97 -1.57
CA GLU A 107 10.59 -2.92 -0.59
C GLU A 107 10.43 -1.54 -1.21
N TYR A 108 11.34 -1.17 -2.11
CA TYR A 108 11.26 0.11 -2.81
C TYR A 108 9.94 0.28 -3.60
N ALA A 109 9.46 -0.78 -4.25
CA ALA A 109 8.20 -0.73 -4.99
C ALA A 109 7.01 -0.61 -4.05
N MET A 110 7.00 -1.36 -2.93
CA MET A 110 5.96 -1.23 -1.90
C MET A 110 5.87 0.21 -1.39
N HIS A 111 6.99 0.81 -1.02
CA HIS A 111 7.04 2.19 -0.51
C HIS A 111 6.56 3.21 -1.55
N THR A 112 6.97 3.06 -2.81
CA THR A 112 6.53 3.96 -3.90
C THR A 112 5.01 3.89 -4.11
N ILE A 113 4.42 2.69 -4.02
CA ILE A 113 2.97 2.51 -4.13
C ILE A 113 2.25 3.09 -2.92
N GLU A 114 2.79 2.92 -1.71
CA GLU A 114 2.22 3.48 -0.48
C GLU A 114 2.15 5.01 -0.54
N LEU A 115 3.21 5.68 -1.00
CA LEU A 115 3.21 7.13 -1.20
C LEU A 115 2.16 7.57 -2.23
N ASN A 116 2.04 6.83 -3.35
CA ASN A 116 1.01 7.12 -4.35
C ASN A 116 -0.40 6.94 -3.79
N LEU A 117 -0.66 5.88 -3.01
CA LEU A 117 -1.94 5.64 -2.35
C LEU A 117 -2.25 6.71 -1.29
N LEU A 118 -1.25 7.12 -0.51
CA LEU A 118 -1.40 8.19 0.49
C LEU A 118 -1.92 9.48 -0.15
N GLU A 119 -1.29 9.90 -1.26
CA GLU A 119 -1.72 11.07 -2.03
C GLU A 119 -3.11 10.85 -2.63
N LYS A 120 -3.35 9.68 -3.23
CA LYS A 120 -4.62 9.39 -3.93
C LYS A 120 -5.81 9.37 -2.98
N LEU A 121 -5.65 8.80 -1.80
CA LEU A 121 -6.71 8.65 -0.80
C LEU A 121 -6.92 9.91 0.04
N SER A 122 -6.32 11.05 -0.33
CA SER A 122 -6.55 12.34 0.32
C SER A 122 -7.99 12.84 0.16
N THR A 123 -8.64 12.57 -0.96
CA THR A 123 -9.99 13.08 -1.26
C THR A 123 -11.10 12.10 -0.89
N MET A 124 -12.25 12.61 -0.44
CA MET A 124 -13.42 11.78 -0.13
C MET A 124 -13.84 10.91 -1.32
N LYS A 125 -13.88 11.46 -2.54
CA LYS A 125 -14.20 10.70 -3.76
C LYS A 125 -13.35 9.43 -3.92
N GLN A 126 -12.06 9.49 -3.59
CA GLN A 126 -11.18 8.32 -3.67
C GLN A 126 -11.35 7.40 -2.46
N LYS A 127 -11.60 7.93 -1.25
CA LYS A 127 -11.97 7.12 -0.08
C LYS A 127 -13.24 6.30 -0.32
N TYR A 128 -14.26 6.86 -0.95
CA TYR A 128 -15.45 6.13 -1.40
C TYR A 128 -15.14 4.96 -2.34
N ARG A 129 -14.13 5.12 -3.21
CA ARG A 129 -13.69 4.03 -4.10
C ARG A 129 -12.94 2.97 -3.32
N ALA A 130 -12.03 3.37 -2.44
CA ALA A 130 -11.22 2.50 -1.60
C ALA A 130 -12.04 1.69 -0.57
N ALA A 131 -13.11 2.28 -0.03
CA ALA A 131 -14.00 1.64 0.93
C ALA A 131 -15.03 0.69 0.27
N LYS A 132 -14.91 0.40 -1.03
CA LYS A 132 -15.77 -0.60 -1.67
C LYS A 132 -15.46 -2.00 -1.11
N PRO A 133 -16.48 -2.85 -0.90
CA PRO A 133 -16.30 -4.17 -0.27
C PRO A 133 -15.20 -5.01 -0.89
N TRP A 134 -15.23 -5.18 -2.22
CA TRP A 134 -14.24 -5.98 -2.95
C TRP A 134 -12.81 -5.42 -2.91
N ILE A 135 -12.60 -4.12 -2.63
CA ILE A 135 -11.24 -3.60 -2.42
C ILE A 135 -10.78 -3.85 -0.98
N LEU A 136 -11.68 -3.68 -0.01
CA LEU A 136 -11.38 -4.02 1.38
C LEU A 136 -11.08 -5.51 1.53
N GLU A 137 -11.86 -6.38 0.89
CA GLU A 137 -11.57 -7.82 0.82
C GLU A 137 -10.18 -8.08 0.24
N LEU A 138 -9.82 -7.46 -0.90
CA LEU A 138 -8.47 -7.61 -1.47
C LEU A 138 -7.36 -7.21 -0.47
N VAL A 139 -7.53 -6.10 0.24
CA VAL A 139 -6.51 -5.60 1.19
C VAL A 139 -6.43 -6.48 2.43
N PHE A 140 -7.57 -6.84 3.02
CA PHE A 140 -7.63 -7.44 4.35
C PHE A 140 -7.68 -8.96 4.36
N ASP A 141 -8.03 -9.61 3.26
CA ASP A 141 -7.84 -11.05 3.07
C ASP A 141 -6.33 -11.38 2.97
N HIS A 142 -5.55 -10.48 2.36
CA HIS A 142 -4.09 -10.60 2.34
C HIS A 142 -3.47 -10.12 3.66
N ARG A 143 -3.18 -11.06 4.58
CA ARG A 143 -2.66 -10.77 5.95
C ARG A 143 -1.57 -9.69 6.01
N LYS A 144 -0.56 -9.72 5.14
CA LYS A 144 0.54 -8.73 5.19
C LYS A 144 0.13 -7.35 4.67
N CYS A 145 -0.85 -7.27 3.76
CA CYS A 145 -1.36 -6.01 3.24
C CYS A 145 -2.31 -5.37 4.27
N GLY A 146 -3.21 -6.15 4.86
CA GLY A 146 -4.12 -5.67 5.90
C GLY A 146 -3.42 -5.19 7.18
N ASN A 147 -2.19 -5.63 7.45
CA ASN A 147 -1.37 -5.16 8.58
C ASN A 147 -0.27 -4.16 8.17
N SER A 148 -0.24 -3.70 6.92
CA SER A 148 0.71 -2.67 6.48
C SER A 148 0.10 -1.28 6.49
N THR A 149 0.89 -0.28 6.10
CA THR A 149 0.43 1.09 5.85
C THR A 149 -0.74 1.13 4.88
N VAL A 150 -0.77 0.23 3.87
CA VAL A 150 -1.92 0.10 2.95
C VAL A 150 -3.18 -0.27 3.73
N GLY A 151 -3.13 -1.28 4.59
CA GLY A 151 -4.25 -1.63 5.47
C GLY A 151 -4.74 -0.43 6.30
N VAL A 152 -3.84 0.31 6.93
CA VAL A 152 -4.18 1.49 7.73
C VAL A 152 -4.88 2.57 6.89
N MET A 153 -4.39 2.85 5.69
CA MET A 153 -5.00 3.83 4.76
C MET A 153 -6.41 3.42 4.33
N PHE A 154 -6.65 2.13 4.09
CA PHE A 154 -7.95 1.64 3.64
C PHE A 154 -8.97 1.55 4.79
N ALA A 155 -8.51 1.23 6.00
CA ALA A 155 -9.33 1.33 7.21
C ALA A 155 -9.75 2.79 7.48
N GLU A 156 -8.84 3.74 7.31
CA GLU A 156 -9.13 5.18 7.40
C GLU A 156 -10.22 5.61 6.42
N ALA A 157 -10.08 5.19 5.15
CA ALA A 157 -11.08 5.45 4.12
C ALA A 157 -12.45 4.85 4.48
N ALA A 158 -12.48 3.63 5.01
CA ALA A 158 -13.71 2.99 5.47
C ALA A 158 -14.39 3.77 6.61
N VAL A 159 -13.63 4.21 7.62
CA VAL A 159 -14.15 5.03 8.72
C VAL A 159 -14.69 6.37 8.22
N ALA A 160 -13.95 7.07 7.35
CA ALA A 160 -14.39 8.34 6.79
C ALA A 160 -15.71 8.18 6.00
N VAL A 161 -15.82 7.13 5.19
CA VAL A 161 -17.04 6.82 4.41
C VAL A 161 -18.20 6.45 5.35
N ARG A 162 -17.95 5.64 6.39
CA ARG A 162 -18.94 5.28 7.41
C ARG A 162 -19.57 6.52 8.07
N TYR A 163 -18.77 7.53 8.40
CA TYR A 163 -19.25 8.77 9.02
C TYR A 163 -19.93 9.75 8.06
N THR A 164 -19.53 9.79 6.79
CA THR A 164 -20.00 10.81 5.82
C THR A 164 -21.17 10.37 4.95
N THR A 165 -21.31 9.07 4.64
CA THR A 165 -22.34 8.64 3.68
C THR A 165 -23.77 8.81 4.19
N GLY A 166 -24.01 8.60 5.49
CA GLY A 166 -25.34 8.42 6.07
C GLY A 166 -26.17 7.27 5.48
N LYS A 167 -25.63 6.47 4.54
CA LYS A 167 -26.39 5.42 3.85
C LYS A 167 -26.33 4.12 4.64
N ALA A 168 -27.48 3.70 5.18
CA ALA A 168 -27.60 2.51 6.03
C ALA A 168 -26.99 1.25 5.40
N ASP A 169 -27.19 1.03 4.09
CA ASP A 169 -26.63 -0.15 3.41
C ASP A 169 -25.10 -0.16 3.34
N HIS A 170 -24.48 1.01 3.11
CA HIS A 170 -23.02 1.11 3.11
C HIS A 170 -22.45 0.87 4.51
N ILE A 171 -23.09 1.45 5.53
CA ILE A 171 -22.68 1.28 6.93
C ILE A 171 -22.76 -0.20 7.33
N ARG A 172 -23.89 -0.85 7.03
CA ARG A 172 -24.09 -2.28 7.31
C ARG A 172 -23.00 -3.13 6.65
N CYS A 173 -22.70 -2.89 5.38
CA CYS A 173 -21.68 -3.65 4.66
C CYS A 173 -20.28 -3.43 5.27
N LEU A 174 -19.93 -2.20 5.66
CA LEU A 174 -18.66 -1.94 6.34
C LEU A 174 -18.59 -2.60 7.73
N ASP A 175 -19.69 -2.61 8.48
CA ASP A 175 -19.75 -3.27 9.79
C ASP A 175 -19.65 -4.80 9.65
N GLU A 176 -20.22 -5.40 8.61
CA GLU A 176 -20.04 -6.83 8.27
C GLU A 176 -18.57 -7.14 7.95
N LEU A 177 -17.93 -6.38 7.07
CA LEU A 177 -16.51 -6.56 6.73
C LEU A 177 -15.59 -6.35 7.95
N ARG A 178 -15.89 -5.36 8.81
CA ARG A 178 -15.19 -5.13 10.08
C ARG A 178 -15.23 -6.39 10.96
N ASN A 179 -16.34 -7.12 10.97
CA ASN A 179 -16.46 -8.35 11.75
C ASN A 179 -15.73 -9.54 11.11
N ILE A 180 -15.68 -9.60 9.77
CA ILE A 180 -14.97 -10.65 9.02
C ILE A 180 -13.45 -10.51 9.16
N PHE A 181 -12.93 -9.27 9.13
CA PHE A 181 -11.50 -9.01 9.06
C PHE A 181 -10.97 -8.33 10.34
N PRO A 182 -10.29 -9.08 11.25
CA PRO A 182 -9.77 -8.51 12.49
C PRO A 182 -8.76 -7.37 12.32
N ALA A 183 -7.99 -7.37 11.22
CA ALA A 183 -7.06 -6.29 10.91
C ALA A 183 -7.81 -5.00 10.55
N LEU A 184 -8.86 -5.08 9.73
CA LEU A 184 -9.74 -3.95 9.41
C LEU A 184 -10.37 -3.40 10.70
N ARG A 185 -10.92 -4.28 11.55
CA ARG A 185 -11.50 -3.86 12.83
C ARG A 185 -10.54 -3.05 13.68
N ARG A 186 -9.36 -3.59 13.98
CA ARG A 186 -8.39 -2.90 14.85
C ARG A 186 -8.05 -1.51 14.29
N SER A 187 -7.73 -1.42 13.00
CA SER A 187 -7.38 -0.13 12.39
C SER A 187 -8.58 0.83 12.31
N MET A 188 -9.79 0.34 12.05
CA MET A 188 -10.99 1.19 12.10
C MET A 188 -11.26 1.71 13.52
N ASP A 189 -11.13 0.85 14.54
CA ASP A 189 -11.33 1.22 15.95
C ASP A 189 -10.34 2.33 16.36
N GLU A 190 -9.07 2.20 15.97
CA GLU A 190 -8.02 3.21 16.17
C GLU A 190 -8.38 4.54 15.49
N TRP A 191 -8.79 4.52 14.22
CA TRP A 191 -9.23 5.72 13.51
C TRP A 191 -10.50 6.34 14.12
N GLU A 192 -11.46 5.53 14.57
CA GLU A 192 -12.68 6.01 15.22
C GLU A 192 -12.39 6.75 16.54
N VAL A 193 -11.36 6.37 17.29
CA VAL A 193 -10.91 7.12 18.47
C VAL A 193 -10.35 8.48 18.04
N GLN A 194 -9.40 8.49 17.09
CA GLN A 194 -8.75 9.72 16.62
C GLN A 194 -9.75 10.73 16.01
N TYR A 195 -10.67 10.23 15.19
CA TYR A 195 -11.73 11.02 14.59
C TYR A 195 -12.64 11.65 15.65
N ARG A 196 -12.99 10.92 16.72
CA ARG A 196 -13.81 11.44 17.82
C ARG A 196 -13.08 12.53 18.61
N GLU A 197 -11.83 12.28 19.00
CA GLU A 197 -11.02 13.25 19.77
C GLU A 197 -10.89 14.58 19.03
N GLN A 198 -10.56 14.52 17.73
CA GLN A 198 -10.47 15.72 16.90
C GLN A 198 -11.80 16.43 16.70
N ARG A 199 -12.88 15.69 16.49
CA ARG A 199 -14.22 16.26 16.38
C ARG A 199 -14.59 17.04 17.65
N ASP A 200 -14.33 16.45 18.82
CA ASP A 200 -14.67 17.06 20.10
C ASP A 200 -13.85 18.34 20.35
N GLN A 201 -12.60 18.39 19.87
CA GLN A 201 -11.77 19.59 19.85
C GLN A 201 -12.30 20.68 18.90
N MET A 202 -12.77 20.31 17.70
CA MET A 202 -13.21 21.28 16.69
C MET A 202 -14.61 21.85 16.96
N LEU A 203 -15.54 21.02 17.43
CA LEU A 203 -16.96 21.38 17.49
C LEU A 203 -17.42 21.94 18.84
N GLY A 204 -16.57 21.94 19.88
CA GLY A 204 -16.93 22.45 21.21
C GLY A 204 -18.33 22.01 21.63
N SER A 205 -18.53 20.72 21.90
CA SER A 205 -19.80 20.07 22.31
C SER A 205 -21.07 20.33 21.47
N GLY A 206 -21.01 21.13 20.39
CA GLY A 206 -22.14 21.46 19.52
C GLY A 206 -22.30 20.47 18.36
N GLY A 207 -23.25 19.55 18.49
CA GLY A 207 -23.45 18.41 17.59
C GLY A 207 -23.96 18.75 16.17
N TYR A 208 -23.04 19.15 15.28
CA TYR A 208 -23.25 19.04 13.83
C TYR A 208 -22.60 17.77 13.28
N GLY A 209 -23.25 17.15 12.28
CA GLY A 209 -22.81 15.90 11.66
C GLY A 209 -21.48 16.04 10.91
N TRP A 210 -20.84 14.90 10.64
CA TRP A 210 -19.61 14.82 9.85
C TRP A 210 -19.84 15.30 8.42
N CYS A 211 -19.49 16.54 8.13
CA CYS A 211 -19.42 17.06 6.77
C CYS A 211 -18.03 16.77 6.16
N ASP A 212 -17.90 16.84 4.84
CA ASP A 212 -16.65 16.57 4.12
C ASP A 212 -15.50 17.47 4.64
N GLU A 213 -15.83 18.66 5.15
CA GLU A 213 -14.91 19.62 5.76
C GLU A 213 -14.21 19.07 7.02
N ALA A 214 -14.87 18.24 7.82
CA ALA A 214 -14.26 17.61 9.00
C ALA A 214 -13.17 16.62 8.57
N VAL A 215 -13.40 15.85 7.50
CA VAL A 215 -12.40 14.92 6.96
C VAL A 215 -11.24 15.67 6.29
N ILE A 216 -11.49 16.85 5.73
CA ILE A 216 -10.45 17.73 5.19
C ILE A 216 -9.60 18.29 6.34
N ALA A 217 -10.23 18.74 7.43
CA ALA A 217 -9.54 19.27 8.61
C ALA A 217 -8.63 18.21 9.27
N LEU A 218 -8.95 16.92 9.11
CA LEU A 218 -8.17 15.79 9.60
C LEU A 218 -6.99 15.37 8.70
N GLN A 219 -6.82 15.95 7.51
CA GLN A 219 -5.75 15.56 6.59
C GLN A 219 -4.34 15.68 7.19
N PRO A 220 -3.99 16.72 7.98
CA PRO A 220 -2.69 16.80 8.62
C PRO A 220 -2.44 15.66 9.61
N LEU A 221 -3.40 15.35 10.49
CA LEU A 221 -3.30 14.22 11.42
C LEU A 221 -3.19 12.89 10.64
N ARG A 222 -4.04 12.72 9.62
CA ARG A 222 -4.00 11.55 8.74
C ARG A 222 -2.62 11.36 8.15
N ARG A 223 -2.07 12.42 7.57
CA ARG A 223 -0.74 12.42 6.95
C ARG A 223 0.32 12.07 7.97
N HIS A 224 0.33 12.73 9.13
CA HIS A 224 1.28 12.45 10.20
C HIS A 224 1.22 10.99 10.68
N MET A 225 0.03 10.44 10.93
CA MET A 225 -0.13 9.05 11.36
C MET A 225 0.37 8.05 10.31
N ILE A 226 0.09 8.30 9.03
CA ILE A 226 0.54 7.43 7.95
C ILE A 226 2.05 7.58 7.74
N GLU A 227 2.59 8.79 7.81
CA GLU A 227 4.03 9.06 7.70
C GLU A 227 4.80 8.44 8.88
N ASN A 228 4.23 8.42 10.09
CA ASN A 228 4.78 7.67 11.23
C ASN A 228 4.85 6.16 10.93
N HIS A 229 3.79 5.58 10.34
CA HIS A 229 3.79 4.17 9.94
C HIS A 229 4.82 3.87 8.84
N LEU A 230 5.06 4.85 7.96
CA LEU A 230 6.08 4.77 6.91
C LEU A 230 7.50 5.02 7.44
N GLY A 231 7.66 5.48 8.69
CA GLY A 231 8.95 5.87 9.25
C GLY A 231 9.57 7.10 8.59
N ILE A 232 8.74 8.00 8.03
CA ILE A 232 9.18 9.22 7.32
C ILE A 232 8.67 10.51 7.96
N ALA A 233 7.93 10.42 9.07
CA ALA A 233 7.50 11.62 9.78
C ALA A 233 8.72 12.40 10.29
N ALA A 234 8.69 13.71 10.10
CA ALA A 234 9.69 14.59 10.71
C ALA A 234 9.50 14.60 12.24
N GLU A 235 10.59 14.51 13.00
CA GLU A 235 10.57 14.54 14.48
C GLU A 235 9.96 15.83 15.06
N GLU A 236 9.73 16.86 14.24
CA GLU A 236 9.27 18.20 14.65
C GLU A 236 7.80 18.53 14.32
N ASP A 237 6.95 17.54 14.00
CA ASP A 237 5.54 17.84 13.70
C ASP A 237 4.76 18.25 14.97
N VAL A 238 4.54 19.56 15.10
CA VAL A 238 3.96 20.33 16.22
C VAL A 238 2.52 19.89 16.62
N PHE A 239 1.92 18.92 15.93
CA PHE A 239 0.56 18.45 16.25
C PHE A 239 0.47 17.68 17.58
N VAL A 240 1.56 17.13 18.10
CA VAL A 240 1.57 16.39 19.38
C VAL A 240 1.82 17.31 20.59
N THR A 241 2.47 18.46 20.42
CA THR A 241 2.94 19.27 21.58
C THR A 241 1.96 20.34 22.08
N LYS A 242 0.82 20.58 21.42
CA LYS A 242 -0.16 21.60 21.88
C LYS A 242 -1.35 21.09 22.70
N GLY A 243 -1.44 19.78 22.97
CA GLY A 243 -2.61 19.20 23.66
C GLY A 243 -2.42 18.83 25.14
N MET A 244 -1.18 18.77 25.66
CA MET A 244 -0.90 18.36 27.05
C MET A 244 -0.16 19.44 27.84
N GLY A 245 -0.69 20.66 27.80
CA GLY A 245 -0.26 21.76 28.67
C GLY A 245 -1.16 21.90 29.89
N ASN A 246 -1.28 20.87 30.74
CA ASN A 246 -1.78 21.09 32.09
C ASN A 246 -0.67 21.77 32.89
N SER A 247 -0.70 23.10 32.91
CA SER A 247 0.03 23.92 33.87
C SER A 247 -0.44 23.55 35.28
N VAL A 248 0.36 22.76 35.99
CA VAL A 248 0.29 22.68 37.45
C VAL A 248 0.86 24.00 37.97
N PRO A 249 0.10 24.82 38.72
CA PRO A 249 0.69 25.94 39.43
C PRO A 249 1.53 25.35 40.57
N LEU A 250 2.82 25.63 40.55
CA LEU A 250 3.65 25.48 41.75
C LEU A 250 3.17 26.51 42.77
N LEU A 251 2.59 26.01 43.87
CA LEU A 251 2.57 26.68 45.17
C LEU A 251 3.50 25.88 46.10
#